data_AF-A0A7S2U905-F1
#
_entry.id   AF-A0A7S2U905-F1
#
_cell.length_a   1.000
_cell.length_b   1.000
_cell.length_c   1.000
_cell.angle_alpha   90.00
_cell.angle_beta   90.00
_cell.angle_gamma   90.00
#
_symmetry.space_group_name_H-M   'P 1'
#
loop_
_entity.id
_entity.type
_entity.pdbx_description
1 polymer ?
#
loop_
_entity_poly.entity_id
_entity_poly.type
_entity_poly.pdbx_seq_one_letter_code
_entity_poly.pdbx_strand_id
1 'polypeptide(L)'
;MRPWHDGVNALAAAIPLSAPVYLLMDLVGNPIPFVLGWFGGGSVRFTKGVPPPVESQLLAYVLVAMLGYVGTRKLVPKIKVYTLRRGISGKDLGKRGTSLADKDVPEALGIVPGAVFLICLTFCLVGYATTNPSKLLDCNSALLSICFMLFLGFSDDVLEWPWRYKLLLPTVASLPLLCCYDGSTSIVVPIPMRSWLMNEGSLTTFGWLLGHIVTVDQNANGAILNLGMLYLVYMGMLAVFCTNAINIYAGINGLEAGQSFIIGCAVLLHNLIEIRDNEAYRENHLFSIMIMLSFVGVTLGLLGHNWYPASVFVGDTYCYFAGMTFAVVGILGHFSKTLLLFFIPQVLNFLW
;
A
#
# COMPACT_ATOMS: atom_id res chain seq x y z
N MET A 1 -13.62 -35.68 -20.63
CA MET A 1 -12.36 -34.93 -20.45
C MET A 1 -11.61 -35.46 -19.22
N ARG A 2 -11.11 -36.71 -19.28
CA ARG A 2 -10.17 -37.28 -18.29
C ARG A 2 -8.96 -37.98 -18.96
N PRO A 3 -8.11 -37.30 -19.76
CA PRO A 3 -6.85 -37.93 -20.21
C PRO A 3 -5.59 -37.22 -19.72
N TRP A 4 -5.70 -36.03 -19.11
CA TRP A 4 -4.54 -35.20 -18.74
C TRP A 4 -3.95 -35.51 -17.36
N HIS A 5 -4.75 -36.03 -16.41
CA HIS A 5 -4.24 -36.35 -15.07
C HIS A 5 -3.36 -37.61 -15.06
N ASP A 6 -3.64 -38.59 -15.93
CA ASP A 6 -2.89 -39.85 -15.94
C ASP A 6 -1.49 -39.68 -16.56
N GLY A 7 -1.33 -38.73 -17.50
CA GLY A 7 -0.04 -38.41 -18.12
C GLY A 7 0.96 -37.72 -17.19
N VAL A 8 0.49 -36.88 -16.27
CA VAL A 8 1.35 -36.17 -15.29
C VAL A 8 1.85 -37.13 -14.21
N ASN A 9 0.98 -38.04 -13.75
CA ASN A 9 1.35 -39.08 -12.79
C ASN A 9 2.35 -40.09 -13.37
N ALA A 10 2.25 -40.40 -14.67
CA ALA A 10 3.21 -41.26 -15.36
C ALA A 10 4.60 -40.62 -15.51
N LEU A 11 4.67 -39.31 -15.75
CA LEU A 11 5.93 -38.55 -15.85
C LEU A 11 6.63 -38.39 -14.48
N ALA A 12 5.85 -38.18 -13.42
CA ALA A 12 6.36 -38.09 -12.05
C ALA A 12 6.91 -39.42 -11.52
N ALA A 13 6.48 -40.56 -12.06
CA ALA A 13 6.97 -41.89 -11.68
C ALA A 13 8.31 -42.26 -12.33
N ALA A 14 8.71 -41.60 -13.43
CA ALA A 14 9.89 -41.95 -14.21
C ALA A 14 11.16 -41.18 -13.82
N ILE A 15 11.04 -40.08 -13.06
CA ILE A 15 12.17 -39.22 -12.68
C ILE A 15 12.00 -38.85 -11.20
N PRO A 16 12.93 -39.22 -10.29
CA PRO A 16 12.85 -38.82 -8.90
C PRO A 16 13.10 -37.31 -8.79
N LEU A 17 12.04 -36.52 -8.88
CA LEU A 17 12.08 -35.07 -8.70
C LEU A 17 12.19 -34.74 -7.20
N SER A 18 12.92 -33.67 -6.89
CA SER A 18 13.07 -33.23 -5.49
C SER A 18 11.74 -32.67 -4.95
N ALA A 19 11.50 -32.86 -3.65
CA ALA A 19 10.31 -32.39 -2.92
C ALA A 19 9.81 -30.96 -3.28
N PRO A 20 10.67 -29.95 -3.51
CA PRO A 20 10.21 -28.62 -3.91
C PRO A 20 9.57 -28.54 -5.31
N VAL A 21 9.83 -29.48 -6.23
CA VAL A 21 9.23 -29.49 -7.57
C VAL A 21 7.81 -30.08 -7.55
N TYR A 22 7.58 -31.11 -6.73
CA TYR A 22 6.24 -31.62 -6.44
C TYR A 22 5.35 -30.56 -5.80
N LEU A 23 5.90 -29.80 -4.84
CA LEU A 23 5.22 -28.69 -4.16
C LEU A 23 4.72 -27.62 -5.15
N LEU A 24 5.51 -27.31 -6.19
CA LEU A 24 5.15 -26.34 -7.22
C LEU A 24 4.08 -26.85 -8.19
N MET A 25 4.09 -28.15 -8.53
CA MET A 25 3.07 -28.76 -9.40
C MET A 25 1.71 -28.89 -8.70
N ASP A 26 1.68 -29.19 -7.40
CA ASP A 26 0.44 -29.20 -6.61
C ASP A 26 -0.15 -27.79 -6.42
N LEU A 27 0.72 -26.76 -6.30
CA LEU A 27 0.34 -25.35 -6.22
C LEU A 27 -0.43 -24.84 -7.45
N VAL A 28 -0.13 -25.40 -8.63
CA VAL A 28 -0.75 -25.01 -9.92
C VAL A 28 -2.03 -25.83 -10.20
N GLY A 29 -2.10 -27.08 -9.71
CA GLY A 29 -3.20 -27.99 -10.00
C GLY A 29 -4.42 -27.88 -9.09
N ASN A 30 -4.25 -27.51 -7.82
CA ASN A 30 -5.37 -27.40 -6.87
C ASN A 30 -4.99 -26.50 -5.66
N PRO A 31 -5.29 -25.19 -5.69
CA PRO A 31 -4.81 -24.24 -4.66
C PRO A 31 -5.54 -24.36 -3.31
N ILE A 32 -6.59 -25.18 -3.21
CA ILE A 32 -7.51 -25.23 -2.07
C ILE A 32 -7.05 -26.22 -0.96
N PRO A 33 -6.55 -27.43 -1.26
CA PRO A 33 -6.18 -28.39 -0.21
C PRO A 33 -4.89 -28.05 0.54
N PHE A 34 -3.97 -27.29 -0.09
CA PHE A 34 -2.69 -26.91 0.52
C PHE A 34 -2.87 -25.92 1.69
N VAL A 35 -3.83 -25.00 1.58
CA VAL A 35 -4.19 -24.06 2.66
C VAL A 35 -4.83 -24.80 3.85
N LEU A 36 -5.51 -25.91 3.60
CA LEU A 36 -6.19 -26.71 4.62
C LEU A 36 -5.23 -27.60 5.43
N GLY A 37 -4.10 -28.02 4.85
CA GLY A 37 -3.13 -28.90 5.53
C GLY A 37 -2.33 -28.24 6.66
N TRP A 38 -2.30 -26.90 6.71
CA TRP A 38 -1.53 -26.14 7.71
C TRP A 38 -2.22 -26.04 9.08
N PHE A 39 -3.53 -26.34 9.16
CA PHE A 39 -4.34 -26.18 10.38
C PHE A 39 -4.47 -27.44 11.25
N GLY A 40 -3.62 -28.45 11.06
CA GLY A 40 -3.59 -29.63 11.93
C GLY A 40 -4.80 -30.55 11.76
N GLY A 41 -4.61 -31.84 12.05
CA GLY A 41 -5.61 -32.89 11.84
C GLY A 41 -6.94 -32.59 12.52
N GLY A 42 -7.95 -32.35 11.71
CA GLY A 42 -9.34 -32.19 12.13
C GLY A 42 -10.15 -31.66 10.96
N SER A 43 -11.24 -32.33 10.62
CA SER A 43 -12.13 -31.97 9.51
C SER A 43 -12.81 -30.62 9.78
N VAL A 44 -12.11 -29.51 9.57
CA VAL A 44 -12.71 -28.17 9.63
C VAL A 44 -13.54 -27.98 8.37
N ARG A 45 -14.86 -28.20 8.50
CA ARG A 45 -15.83 -27.71 7.51
C ARG A 45 -15.80 -26.18 7.56
N PHE A 46 -15.13 -25.54 6.60
CA PHE A 46 -15.36 -24.13 6.33
C PHE A 46 -16.79 -23.97 5.80
N THR A 47 -17.71 -23.54 6.64
CA THR A 47 -19.01 -23.04 6.18
C THR A 47 -18.74 -21.75 5.42
N LYS A 48 -19.00 -21.72 4.10
CA LYS A 48 -18.97 -20.49 3.31
C LYS A 48 -19.76 -19.41 4.06
N GLY A 49 -19.12 -18.29 4.39
CA GLY A 49 -19.77 -17.11 4.97
C GLY A 49 -19.53 -16.83 6.46
N VAL A 50 -18.73 -17.63 7.18
CA VAL A 50 -18.30 -17.25 8.55
C VAL A 50 -16.82 -16.82 8.52
N PRO A 51 -16.50 -15.57 8.87
CA PRO A 51 -15.11 -15.12 8.92
C PRO A 51 -14.29 -15.85 9.98
N PRO A 52 -13.03 -16.23 9.68
CA PRO A 52 -12.16 -16.79 10.70
C PRO A 52 -11.87 -15.72 11.77
N PRO A 53 -11.51 -16.13 13.00
CA PRO A 53 -11.17 -15.20 14.06
C PRO A 53 -10.11 -14.17 13.61
N VAL A 54 -10.22 -12.93 14.09
CA VAL A 54 -9.28 -11.85 13.73
C VAL A 54 -7.83 -12.27 14.02
N GLU A 55 -7.60 -12.94 15.14
CA GLU A 55 -6.26 -13.41 15.54
C GLU A 55 -5.61 -14.34 14.51
N SER A 56 -6.37 -15.26 13.90
CA SER A 56 -5.83 -16.18 12.89
C SER A 56 -5.55 -15.47 11.57
N GLN A 57 -6.37 -14.48 11.20
CA GLN A 57 -6.11 -13.61 10.04
C GLN A 57 -4.83 -12.79 10.24
N LEU A 58 -4.68 -12.17 11.42
CA LEU A 58 -3.47 -11.41 11.77
C LEU A 58 -2.22 -12.29 11.72
N LEU A 59 -2.28 -13.50 12.29
CA LEU A 59 -1.16 -14.45 12.24
C LEU A 59 -0.77 -14.77 10.79
N ALA A 60 -1.76 -15.05 9.93
CA ALA A 60 -1.50 -15.31 8.51
C ALA A 60 -0.83 -14.12 7.82
N TYR A 61 -1.31 -12.89 8.06
CA TYR A 61 -0.72 -11.68 7.49
C TYR A 61 0.71 -11.43 7.97
N VAL A 62 1.00 -11.68 9.25
CA VAL A 62 2.37 -11.58 9.79
C VAL A 62 3.30 -12.58 9.11
N LEU A 63 2.86 -13.83 8.92
CA LEU A 63 3.67 -14.85 8.24
C LEU A 63 3.94 -14.48 6.79
N VAL A 64 2.95 -13.98 6.06
CA VAL A 64 3.12 -13.48 4.69
C VAL A 64 4.06 -12.28 4.65
N ALA A 65 3.98 -11.36 5.61
CA ALA A 65 4.89 -10.24 5.74
C ALA A 65 6.34 -10.69 6.00
N MET A 66 6.54 -11.70 6.83
CA MET A 66 7.86 -12.30 7.07
C MET A 66 8.44 -12.95 5.81
N LEU A 67 7.60 -13.64 5.02
CA LEU A 67 7.99 -14.17 3.72
C LEU A 67 8.34 -13.03 2.75
N GLY A 68 7.58 -11.94 2.75
CA GLY A 68 7.86 -10.73 1.96
C GLY A 68 9.19 -10.07 2.33
N TYR A 69 9.49 -9.96 3.62
CA TYR A 69 10.79 -9.49 4.13
C TYR A 69 11.94 -10.36 3.62
N VAL A 70 11.87 -11.68 3.82
CA VAL A 70 12.91 -12.62 3.37
C VAL A 70 13.06 -12.61 1.86
N GLY A 71 11.95 -12.59 1.13
CA GLY A 71 11.91 -12.52 -0.34
C GLY A 71 12.61 -11.27 -0.85
N THR A 72 12.25 -10.11 -0.32
CA THR A 72 12.88 -8.83 -0.68
C THR A 72 14.38 -8.84 -0.37
N ARG A 73 14.78 -9.26 0.84
CA ARG A 73 16.20 -9.33 1.24
C ARG A 73 17.03 -10.19 0.30
N LYS A 74 16.48 -11.31 -0.20
CA LYS A 74 17.17 -12.23 -1.12
C LYS A 74 17.13 -11.78 -2.58
N LEU A 75 16.10 -11.07 -3.02
CA LEU A 75 15.91 -10.67 -4.42
C LEU A 75 16.65 -9.38 -4.78
N VAL A 76 16.68 -8.38 -3.89
CA VAL A 76 17.39 -7.10 -4.12
C VAL A 76 18.83 -7.29 -4.64
N PRO A 77 19.70 -8.11 -4.01
CA PRO A 77 21.08 -8.27 -4.48
C PRO A 77 21.19 -8.97 -5.85
N LYS A 78 20.17 -9.74 -6.25
CA LYS A 78 20.12 -10.39 -7.57
C LYS A 78 19.66 -9.41 -8.64
N ILE A 79 18.61 -8.63 -8.36
CA ILE A 79 18.02 -7.70 -9.31
C ILE A 79 18.91 -6.49 -9.57
N LYS A 80 19.64 -6.00 -8.55
CA LYS A 80 20.52 -4.83 -8.71
C LYS A 80 21.61 -4.99 -9.78
N VAL A 81 21.99 -6.22 -10.11
CA VAL A 81 22.96 -6.51 -11.19
C VAL A 81 22.36 -6.17 -12.55
N TYR A 82 21.05 -6.34 -12.74
CA TYR A 82 20.36 -6.06 -14.00
C TYR A 82 20.12 -4.57 -14.21
N THR A 83 19.74 -3.84 -13.16
CA THR A 83 19.59 -2.37 -13.24
C THR A 83 20.94 -1.72 -13.53
N LEU A 84 22.01 -2.16 -12.86
CA LEU A 84 23.37 -1.68 -13.13
C LEU A 84 23.83 -1.98 -14.58
N ARG A 85 23.55 -3.18 -15.11
CA ARG A 85 23.87 -3.53 -16.51
C ARG A 85 23.14 -2.67 -17.53
N ARG A 86 21.99 -2.09 -17.17
CA ARG A 86 21.19 -1.21 -18.01
C ARG A 86 21.53 0.26 -17.84
N GLY A 87 22.50 0.60 -16.98
CA GLY A 87 22.84 1.98 -16.66
C GLY A 87 21.83 2.68 -15.76
N ILE A 88 20.88 1.94 -15.16
CA ILE A 88 19.93 2.47 -14.18
C ILE A 88 20.64 2.50 -12.82
N SER A 89 21.40 3.57 -12.61
CA SER A 89 22.24 3.79 -11.44
C SER A 89 22.54 5.26 -11.24
N GLY A 90 22.74 5.67 -9.99
CA GLY A 90 23.10 7.02 -9.61
C GLY A 90 24.37 7.06 -8.74
N LYS A 91 24.94 8.25 -8.60
CA LYS A 91 26.05 8.49 -7.66
C LYS A 91 25.52 8.89 -6.29
N ASP A 92 26.18 8.40 -5.24
CA ASP A 92 25.86 8.80 -3.86
C ASP A 92 26.46 10.17 -3.53
N LEU A 93 25.65 11.22 -3.70
CA LEU A 93 26.05 12.60 -3.46
C LEU A 93 26.45 12.85 -1.99
N GLY A 94 25.91 12.08 -1.05
CA GLY A 94 26.24 12.15 0.38
C GLY A 94 27.64 11.61 0.72
N LYS A 95 28.28 10.91 -0.23
CA LYS A 95 29.64 10.37 -0.09
C LYS A 95 30.71 11.17 -0.85
N ARG A 96 30.39 12.38 -1.33
CA ARG A 96 31.32 13.23 -2.07
C ARG A 96 32.61 13.46 -1.28
N GLY A 97 33.77 13.26 -1.91
CA GLY A 97 35.09 13.39 -1.28
C GLY A 97 35.60 12.11 -0.60
N THR A 98 34.81 11.03 -0.58
CA THR A 98 35.28 9.70 -0.16
C THR A 98 35.68 8.84 -1.37
N SER A 99 36.39 7.72 -1.14
CA SER A 99 36.72 6.73 -2.18
C SER A 99 35.50 6.07 -2.83
N LEU A 100 34.32 6.23 -2.23
CA LEU A 100 33.05 5.67 -2.72
C LEU A 100 32.23 6.67 -3.55
N ALA A 101 32.69 7.92 -3.70
CA ALA A 101 31.94 8.99 -4.36
C ALA A 101 31.64 8.71 -5.84
N ASP A 102 32.59 8.09 -6.55
CA ASP A 102 32.48 7.81 -7.98
C ASP A 102 31.93 6.41 -8.29
N LYS A 103 31.54 5.64 -7.26
CA LYS A 103 30.97 4.32 -7.44
C LYS A 103 29.49 4.44 -7.77
N ASP A 104 29.10 3.88 -8.91
CA ASP A 104 27.68 3.79 -9.29
C ASP A 104 26.92 2.87 -8.32
N VAL A 105 25.77 3.37 -7.85
CA VAL A 105 24.84 2.65 -7.00
C VAL A 105 23.58 2.34 -7.81
N PRO A 106 23.18 1.06 -7.92
CA PRO A 106 21.99 0.67 -8.69
C PRO A 106 20.72 1.36 -8.19
N GLU A 107 19.89 1.84 -9.12
CA GLU A 107 18.70 2.64 -8.85
C GLU A 107 17.41 1.92 -9.31
N ALA A 108 16.25 2.49 -8.98
CA ALA A 108 14.91 1.93 -9.22
C ALA A 108 14.68 0.57 -8.53
N LEU A 109 15.38 0.28 -7.42
CA LEU A 109 15.24 -1.01 -6.73
C LEU A 109 13.94 -1.12 -5.93
N GLY A 110 13.14 -0.05 -5.84
CA GLY A 110 11.76 -0.07 -5.36
C GLY A 110 10.86 -1.07 -6.09
N ILE A 111 11.22 -1.45 -7.33
CA ILE A 111 10.49 -2.46 -8.09
C ILE A 111 10.48 -3.83 -7.41
N VAL A 112 11.55 -4.17 -6.67
CA VAL A 112 11.67 -5.46 -5.98
C VAL A 112 10.70 -5.59 -4.79
N PRO A 113 10.74 -4.72 -3.77
CA PRO A 113 9.76 -4.76 -2.69
C PRO A 113 8.34 -4.57 -3.21
N GLY A 114 8.13 -3.73 -4.22
CA GLY A 114 6.81 -3.56 -4.86
C GLY A 114 6.28 -4.86 -5.48
N ALA A 115 7.09 -5.57 -6.27
CA ALA A 115 6.68 -6.84 -6.87
C ALA A 115 6.44 -7.94 -5.82
N VAL A 116 7.32 -8.04 -4.81
CA VAL A 116 7.15 -9.00 -3.71
C VAL A 116 5.89 -8.66 -2.91
N PHE A 117 5.62 -7.37 -2.69
CA PHE A 117 4.40 -6.90 -2.04
C PHE A 117 3.14 -7.31 -2.80
N LEU A 118 3.11 -7.12 -4.12
CA LEU A 118 1.94 -7.52 -4.93
C LEU A 118 1.67 -9.02 -4.83
N ILE A 119 2.72 -9.84 -4.80
CA ILE A 119 2.60 -11.30 -4.59
C ILE A 119 2.03 -11.59 -3.21
N CYS A 120 2.64 -11.05 -2.15
CA CYS A 120 2.17 -11.19 -0.76
C CYS A 120 0.71 -10.76 -0.60
N LEU A 121 0.36 -9.57 -1.11
CA LEU A 121 -0.97 -9.01 -1.03
C LEU A 121 -1.97 -9.87 -1.78
N THR A 122 -1.64 -10.37 -2.99
CA THR A 122 -2.53 -11.26 -3.74
C THR A 122 -2.85 -12.53 -2.95
N PHE A 123 -1.87 -13.14 -2.29
CA PHE A 123 -2.12 -14.30 -1.42
C PHE A 123 -3.06 -13.96 -0.25
N CYS A 124 -2.83 -12.83 0.43
CA CYS A 124 -3.71 -12.40 1.52
C CYS A 124 -5.14 -12.10 1.02
N LEU A 125 -5.25 -11.47 -0.15
CA LEU A 125 -6.52 -11.10 -0.77
C LEU A 125 -7.36 -12.30 -1.15
N VAL A 126 -6.76 -13.40 -1.64
CA VAL A 126 -7.49 -14.64 -1.93
C VAL A 126 -8.21 -15.15 -0.67
N GLY A 127 -7.52 -15.15 0.49
CA GLY A 127 -8.12 -15.54 1.76
C GLY A 127 -9.16 -14.54 2.26
N TYR A 128 -8.87 -13.24 2.18
CA TYR A 128 -9.76 -12.18 2.66
C TYR A 128 -11.05 -12.09 1.83
N ALA A 129 -10.97 -12.18 0.50
CA ALA A 129 -12.11 -12.07 -0.41
C ALA A 129 -13.10 -13.25 -0.29
N THR A 130 -12.60 -14.45 -0.01
CA THR A 130 -13.48 -15.61 0.21
C THR A 130 -14.31 -15.47 1.49
N THR A 131 -13.83 -14.65 2.42
CA THR A 131 -14.46 -14.38 3.70
C THR A 131 -15.35 -13.14 3.67
N ASN A 132 -14.88 -12.05 3.04
CA ASN A 132 -15.54 -10.75 3.00
C ASN A 132 -15.88 -10.36 1.55
N PRO A 133 -16.89 -11.00 0.91
CA PRO A 133 -17.19 -10.79 -0.50
C PRO A 133 -17.65 -9.36 -0.81
N SER A 134 -18.23 -8.65 0.17
CA SER A 134 -18.60 -7.22 0.04
C SER A 134 -17.40 -6.32 -0.22
N LYS A 135 -16.22 -6.69 0.29
CA LYS A 135 -14.97 -5.91 0.19
C LYS A 135 -14.11 -6.27 -1.03
N LEU A 136 -14.59 -7.14 -1.91
CA LEU A 136 -13.84 -7.56 -3.10
C LEU A 136 -13.53 -6.38 -4.05
N LEU A 137 -14.47 -5.44 -4.20
CA LEU A 137 -14.28 -4.27 -5.05
C LEU A 137 -13.17 -3.37 -4.50
N ASP A 138 -13.19 -3.09 -3.20
CA ASP A 138 -12.17 -2.33 -2.47
C ASP A 138 -10.78 -2.96 -2.66
N CYS A 139 -10.71 -4.29 -2.47
CA CYS A 139 -9.48 -5.07 -2.61
C CYS A 139 -8.88 -4.99 -4.01
N ASN A 140 -9.69 -5.20 -5.05
CA ASN A 140 -9.22 -5.17 -6.43
C ASN A 140 -8.82 -3.75 -6.85
N SER A 141 -9.55 -2.73 -6.39
CA SER A 141 -9.27 -1.33 -6.70
C SER A 141 -8.00 -0.84 -6.02
N ALA A 142 -7.77 -1.26 -4.77
CA ALA A 142 -6.52 -1.06 -4.05
C ALA A 142 -5.33 -1.70 -4.76
N LEU A 143 -5.43 -3.00 -5.09
CA LEU A 143 -4.37 -3.73 -5.78
C LEU A 143 -4.06 -3.10 -7.15
N LEU A 144 -5.09 -2.74 -7.91
CA LEU A 144 -4.94 -2.10 -9.22
C LEU A 144 -4.27 -0.72 -9.11
N SER A 145 -4.68 0.11 -8.15
CA SER A 145 -4.11 1.44 -7.96
C SER A 145 -2.63 1.36 -7.54
N ILE A 146 -2.28 0.46 -6.61
CA ILE A 146 -0.89 0.27 -6.15
C ILE A 146 -0.03 -0.34 -7.27
N CYS A 147 -0.53 -1.36 -7.98
CA CYS A 147 0.18 -1.98 -9.10
C CYS A 147 0.45 -0.98 -10.22
N PHE A 148 -0.57 -0.21 -10.59
CA PHE A 148 -0.44 0.79 -11.64
C PHE A 148 0.53 1.89 -11.21
N MET A 149 0.47 2.33 -9.96
CA MET A 149 1.44 3.29 -9.45
C MET A 149 2.87 2.75 -9.43
N LEU A 150 3.08 1.50 -9.03
CA LEU A 150 4.40 0.86 -9.07
C LEU A 150 4.96 0.84 -10.49
N PHE A 151 4.13 0.53 -11.48
CA PHE A 151 4.49 0.57 -12.90
C PHE A 151 4.83 1.99 -13.36
N LEU A 152 4.03 2.99 -12.98
CA LEU A 152 4.29 4.38 -13.37
C LEU A 152 5.55 4.94 -12.71
N GLY A 153 5.83 4.60 -11.46
CA GLY A 153 7.06 5.00 -10.78
C GLY A 153 8.31 4.37 -11.42
N PHE A 154 8.22 3.09 -11.81
CA PHE A 154 9.29 2.46 -12.59
C PHE A 154 9.46 3.06 -13.97
N SER A 155 8.36 3.43 -14.62
CA SER A 155 8.40 4.15 -15.90
C SER A 155 9.00 5.55 -15.73
N ASP A 156 8.81 6.21 -14.58
CA ASP A 156 9.42 7.50 -14.26
C ASP A 156 10.93 7.37 -14.08
N ASP A 157 11.38 6.38 -13.30
CA ASP A 157 12.81 6.09 -13.11
C ASP A 157 13.53 5.75 -14.43
N VAL A 158 12.84 5.16 -15.41
CA VAL A 158 13.45 4.76 -16.70
C VAL A 158 13.41 5.88 -17.74
N LEU A 159 12.35 6.68 -17.77
CA LEU A 159 12.10 7.67 -18.82
C LEU A 159 12.36 9.12 -18.39
N GLU A 160 12.55 9.37 -17.10
CA GLU A 160 12.79 10.68 -16.51
C GLU A 160 11.73 11.72 -16.93
N TRP A 161 10.48 11.53 -16.51
CA TRP A 161 9.39 12.36 -17.01
C TRP A 161 9.49 13.81 -16.48
N PRO A 162 9.04 14.81 -17.27
CA PRO A 162 8.89 16.17 -16.78
C PRO A 162 7.93 16.26 -15.58
N TRP A 163 8.21 17.19 -14.66
CA TRP A 163 7.47 17.38 -13.40
C TRP A 163 5.93 17.41 -13.53
N ARG A 164 5.40 17.95 -14.64
CA ARG A 164 3.95 18.01 -14.90
C ARG A 164 3.29 16.62 -14.91
N TYR A 165 4.00 15.60 -15.36
CA TYR A 165 3.50 14.23 -15.37
C TYR A 165 3.57 13.61 -13.98
N LYS A 166 4.53 14.01 -13.13
CA LYS A 166 4.61 13.55 -11.73
C LYS A 166 3.39 13.94 -10.89
N LEU A 167 2.64 14.97 -11.32
CA LEU A 167 1.33 15.34 -10.75
C LEU A 167 0.16 14.60 -11.40
N LEU A 168 0.22 14.38 -12.72
CA LEU A 168 -0.86 13.72 -13.47
C LEU A 168 -0.91 12.20 -13.21
N LEU A 169 0.24 11.53 -13.17
CA LEU A 169 0.36 10.08 -13.06
C LEU A 169 -0.34 9.54 -11.80
N PRO A 170 -0.14 10.12 -10.59
CA PRO A 170 -0.88 9.67 -9.40
C PRO A 170 -2.38 9.92 -9.48
N THR A 171 -2.80 11.00 -10.12
CA THR A 171 -4.22 11.31 -10.32
C THR A 171 -4.90 10.19 -11.11
N VAL A 172 -4.31 9.78 -12.24
CA VAL A 172 -4.85 8.70 -13.08
C VAL A 172 -4.78 7.36 -12.36
N ALA A 173 -3.68 7.07 -11.66
CA ALA A 173 -3.53 5.83 -10.93
C ALA A 173 -4.47 5.69 -9.73
N SER A 174 -4.99 6.81 -9.19
CA SER A 174 -5.99 6.80 -8.12
C SER A 174 -7.43 6.59 -8.60
N LEU A 175 -7.70 6.64 -9.91
CA LEU A 175 -9.07 6.52 -10.42
C LEU A 175 -9.79 5.22 -10.02
N PRO A 176 -9.15 4.03 -10.04
CA PRO A 176 -9.82 2.81 -9.57
C PRO A 176 -10.28 2.92 -8.11
N LEU A 177 -9.44 3.50 -7.25
CA LEU A 177 -9.75 3.78 -5.85
C LEU A 177 -10.93 4.76 -5.69
N LEU A 178 -10.99 5.80 -6.53
CA LEU A 178 -12.11 6.76 -6.51
C LEU A 178 -13.42 6.11 -7.00
N CYS A 179 -13.35 5.23 -8.00
CA CYS A 179 -14.51 4.55 -8.56
C CYS A 179 -15.16 3.55 -7.59
N CYS A 180 -14.38 2.94 -6.68
CA CYS A 180 -14.91 2.01 -5.70
C CYS A 180 -15.35 2.67 -4.39
N TYR A 181 -15.04 3.95 -4.18
CA TYR A 181 -15.32 4.62 -2.93
C TYR A 181 -16.84 4.74 -2.69
N ASP A 182 -17.34 3.99 -1.71
CA ASP A 182 -18.75 3.96 -1.31
C ASP A 182 -19.02 4.76 -0.01
N GLY A 183 -17.99 5.43 0.50
CA GLY A 183 -18.01 6.17 1.75
C GLY A 183 -18.75 7.49 1.74
N SER A 184 -18.94 8.06 2.94
CA SER A 184 -19.47 9.41 3.09
C SER A 184 -18.53 10.47 2.51
N THR A 185 -19.07 11.37 1.70
CA THR A 185 -18.40 12.57 1.19
C THR A 185 -18.53 13.77 2.13
N SER A 186 -19.06 13.54 3.34
CA SER A 186 -19.21 14.56 4.37
C SER A 186 -18.00 14.58 5.31
N ILE A 187 -17.50 15.77 5.61
CA ILE A 187 -16.40 15.99 6.54
C ILE A 187 -16.88 16.68 7.81
N VAL A 188 -16.24 16.35 8.92
CA VAL A 188 -16.42 17.05 10.20
C VAL A 188 -15.47 18.23 10.25
N VAL A 189 -16.00 19.42 10.46
CA VAL A 189 -15.24 20.66 10.56
C VAL A 189 -14.56 20.75 11.94
N PRO A 190 -13.26 21.12 12.01
CA PRO A 190 -12.59 21.40 13.27
C PRO A 190 -13.32 22.46 14.10
N ILE A 191 -13.39 22.27 15.42
CA ILE A 191 -14.16 23.13 16.34
C ILE A 191 -13.89 24.63 16.13
N PRO A 192 -12.63 25.10 15.98
CA PRO A 192 -12.34 26.53 15.83
C PRO A 192 -12.94 27.16 14.55
N MET A 193 -13.17 26.37 13.52
CA MET A 193 -13.65 26.86 12.21
C MET A 193 -15.18 26.85 12.09
N ARG A 194 -15.90 26.22 13.03
CA ARG A 194 -17.36 26.10 12.96
C ARG A 194 -18.06 27.45 13.08
N SER A 195 -17.54 28.35 13.92
CA SER A 195 -18.06 29.71 14.09
C SER A 195 -17.90 30.59 12.86
N TRP A 196 -16.97 30.23 11.95
CA TRP A 196 -16.83 30.92 10.66
C TRP A 196 -17.94 30.55 9.69
N LEU A 197 -18.59 29.40 9.86
CA LEU A 197 -19.64 28.90 8.96
C LEU A 197 -21.03 29.26 9.45
N MET A 198 -21.28 29.09 10.75
CA MET A 198 -22.58 29.37 11.37
C MET A 198 -22.42 30.12 12.68
N ASN A 199 -23.31 31.08 12.90
CA ASN A 199 -23.43 31.80 14.16
C ASN A 199 -24.92 31.97 14.52
N GLU A 200 -25.26 31.70 15.78
CA GLU A 200 -26.63 31.83 16.32
C GLU A 200 -27.74 31.18 15.46
N GLY A 201 -27.45 30.01 14.86
CA GLY A 201 -28.42 29.27 14.05
C GLY A 201 -28.61 29.79 12.62
N SER A 202 -27.83 30.79 12.20
CA SER A 202 -27.82 31.32 10.84
C SER A 202 -26.46 31.13 10.16
N LEU A 203 -26.46 31.06 8.82
CA LEU A 203 -25.23 31.05 8.04
C LEU A 203 -24.55 32.42 8.15
N THR A 204 -23.25 32.42 8.43
CA THR A 204 -22.43 33.63 8.30
C THR A 204 -22.28 34.00 6.82
N THR A 205 -21.75 35.19 6.52
CA THR A 205 -21.42 35.59 5.14
C THR A 205 -20.48 34.59 4.46
N PHE A 206 -19.50 34.09 5.21
CA PHE A 206 -18.57 33.07 4.72
C PHE A 206 -19.27 31.73 4.47
N GLY A 207 -20.10 31.27 5.41
CA GLY A 207 -20.88 30.05 5.25
C GLY A 207 -21.85 30.11 4.07
N TRP A 208 -22.48 31.26 3.84
CA TRP A 208 -23.34 31.50 2.67
C TRP A 208 -22.56 31.47 1.35
N LEU A 209 -21.39 32.12 1.30
CA LEU A 209 -20.53 32.09 0.11
C LEU A 209 -20.05 30.66 -0.19
N LEU A 210 -19.54 29.97 0.84
CA LEU A 210 -19.07 28.59 0.73
C LEU A 210 -20.21 27.64 0.32
N GLY A 211 -21.45 27.93 0.75
CA GLY A 211 -22.68 27.24 0.38
C GLY A 211 -22.96 27.12 -1.12
N HIS A 212 -22.33 27.96 -1.95
CA HIS A 212 -22.44 27.87 -3.41
C HIS A 212 -21.62 26.71 -4.00
N ILE A 213 -20.64 26.21 -3.26
CA ILE A 213 -19.68 25.20 -3.71
C ILE A 213 -19.87 23.88 -2.94
N VAL A 214 -20.17 23.96 -1.65
CA VAL A 214 -20.35 22.80 -0.75
C VAL A 214 -21.64 22.96 0.05
N THR A 215 -22.23 21.85 0.49
CA THR A 215 -23.44 21.91 1.30
C THR A 215 -23.08 21.99 2.79
N VAL A 216 -23.45 23.08 3.45
CA VAL A 216 -23.28 23.27 4.90
C VAL A 216 -24.49 22.69 5.62
N ASP A 217 -24.28 21.73 6.54
CA ASP A 217 -25.37 21.17 7.33
C ASP A 217 -25.81 22.16 8.43
N GLN A 218 -26.99 22.74 8.24
CA GLN A 218 -27.57 23.70 9.18
C GLN A 218 -28.10 23.03 10.45
N ASN A 219 -28.54 21.77 10.38
CA ASN A 219 -29.04 21.03 11.54
C ASN A 219 -27.89 20.69 12.50
N ALA A 220 -26.69 20.47 11.95
CA ALA A 220 -25.48 20.20 12.72
C ALA A 220 -24.73 21.50 13.14
N ASN A 221 -25.37 22.68 13.06
CA ASN A 221 -24.74 23.98 13.35
C ASN A 221 -23.38 24.17 12.64
N GLY A 222 -23.27 23.73 11.38
CA GLY A 222 -22.05 23.88 10.58
C GLY A 222 -20.92 22.93 10.98
N ALA A 223 -21.18 21.94 11.84
CA ALA A 223 -20.20 20.92 12.22
C ALA A 223 -19.89 19.93 11.07
N ILE A 224 -20.81 19.80 10.11
CA ILE A 224 -20.70 18.87 8.99
C ILE A 224 -20.79 19.65 7.67
N LEU A 225 -19.86 19.36 6.76
CA LEU A 225 -19.87 19.85 5.38
C LEU A 225 -19.93 18.67 4.42
N ASN A 226 -20.91 18.67 3.52
CA ASN A 226 -20.95 17.72 2.41
C ASN A 226 -20.24 18.32 1.19
N LEU A 227 -19.10 17.72 0.84
CA LEU A 227 -18.23 18.19 -0.24
C LEU A 227 -18.59 17.60 -1.61
N GLY A 228 -19.37 16.52 -1.67
CA GLY A 228 -19.72 15.84 -2.91
C GLY A 228 -18.48 15.49 -3.75
N MET A 229 -18.46 15.96 -5.00
CA MET A 229 -17.36 15.72 -5.95
C MET A 229 -16.01 16.26 -5.45
N LEU A 230 -15.99 17.34 -4.66
CA LEU A 230 -14.74 17.87 -4.11
C LEU A 230 -14.08 16.90 -3.12
N TYR A 231 -14.84 16.01 -2.50
CA TYR A 231 -14.27 14.94 -1.69
C TYR A 231 -13.48 13.94 -2.55
N LEU A 232 -13.99 13.62 -3.76
CA LEU A 232 -13.28 12.77 -4.71
C LEU A 232 -11.99 13.44 -5.20
N VAL A 233 -12.05 14.74 -5.47
CA VAL A 233 -10.86 15.55 -5.81
C VAL A 233 -9.83 15.50 -4.67
N TYR A 234 -10.27 15.68 -3.41
CA TYR A 234 -9.41 15.54 -2.24
C TYR A 234 -8.72 14.16 -2.19
N MET A 235 -9.45 13.07 -2.44
CA MET A 235 -8.85 11.72 -2.43
C MET A 235 -7.82 11.54 -3.55
N GLY A 236 -8.08 12.05 -4.75
CA GLY A 236 -7.10 12.04 -5.83
C GLY A 236 -5.85 12.86 -5.47
N MET A 237 -6.05 14.06 -4.91
CA MET A 237 -4.96 14.91 -4.45
C MET A 237 -4.19 14.33 -3.26
N LEU A 238 -4.84 13.53 -2.41
CA LEU A 238 -4.17 12.81 -1.33
C LEU A 238 -3.20 11.78 -1.89
N ALA A 239 -3.58 11.04 -2.94
CA ALA A 239 -2.66 10.13 -3.63
C ALA A 239 -1.48 10.88 -4.25
N VAL A 240 -1.73 12.00 -4.95
CA VAL A 240 -0.68 12.87 -5.51
C VAL A 240 0.25 13.40 -4.41
N PHE A 241 -0.31 13.84 -3.29
CA PHE A 241 0.46 14.35 -2.15
C PHE A 241 1.33 13.25 -1.56
N CYS A 242 0.77 12.09 -1.19
CA CYS A 242 1.54 11.04 -0.53
C CYS A 242 2.72 10.55 -1.37
N THR A 243 2.57 10.40 -2.70
CA THR A 243 3.67 9.96 -3.57
C THR A 243 4.76 11.02 -3.69
N ASN A 244 4.37 12.27 -3.93
CA ASN A 244 5.34 13.35 -4.14
C ASN A 244 6.00 13.80 -2.84
N ALA A 245 5.27 13.81 -1.72
CA ALA A 245 5.78 14.28 -0.43
C ALA A 245 6.89 13.37 0.12
N ILE A 246 6.79 12.04 -0.07
CA ILE A 246 7.89 11.11 0.22
C ILE A 246 9.04 11.35 -0.76
N ASN A 247 8.74 11.59 -2.03
CA ASN A 247 9.75 11.72 -3.07
C ASN A 247 10.63 12.98 -2.93
N ILE A 248 10.04 14.11 -2.51
CA ILE A 248 10.81 15.34 -2.27
C ILE A 248 11.53 15.33 -0.93
N TYR A 249 11.08 14.52 0.03
CA TYR A 249 11.73 14.36 1.34
C TYR A 249 12.72 13.20 1.30
N ALA A 250 13.73 13.33 0.44
CA ALA A 250 14.62 12.26 -0.01
C ALA A 250 16.09 12.74 -0.10
N GLY A 251 16.99 11.85 -0.53
CA GLY A 251 18.37 12.21 -0.89
C GLY A 251 19.43 11.88 0.16
N ILE A 252 19.06 11.18 1.24
CA ILE A 252 19.98 10.63 2.24
C ILE A 252 19.73 9.13 2.36
N ASN A 253 20.81 8.34 2.40
CA ASN A 253 20.77 6.88 2.46
C ASN A 253 19.82 6.34 3.55
N GLY A 254 18.71 5.72 3.13
CA GLY A 254 17.72 5.12 4.02
C GLY A 254 16.55 6.02 4.39
N LEU A 255 16.48 7.26 3.92
CA LEU A 255 15.46 8.23 4.33
C LEU A 255 14.07 7.89 3.79
N GLU A 256 13.97 7.55 2.50
CA GLU A 256 12.70 7.29 1.80
C GLU A 256 12.04 6.01 2.34
N ALA A 257 12.82 4.93 2.43
CA ALA A 257 12.36 3.67 2.99
C ALA A 257 12.19 3.74 4.52
N GLY A 258 13.05 4.49 5.22
CA GLY A 258 13.00 4.65 6.67
C GLY A 258 11.79 5.43 7.16
N GLN A 259 11.50 6.59 6.56
CA GLN A 259 10.30 7.37 6.90
C GLN A 259 9.03 6.57 6.61
N SER A 260 8.99 5.86 5.47
CA SER A 260 7.87 5.03 5.07
C SER A 260 7.68 3.85 6.02
N PHE A 261 8.77 3.24 6.51
CA PHE A 261 8.70 2.20 7.54
C PHE A 261 8.07 2.73 8.84
N ILE A 262 8.50 3.91 9.31
CA ILE A 262 7.97 4.53 10.54
C ILE A 262 6.48 4.83 10.39
N ILE A 263 6.06 5.46 9.29
CA ILE A 263 4.65 5.73 9.01
C ILE A 263 3.86 4.42 8.93
N GLY A 264 4.42 3.39 8.29
CA GLY A 264 3.80 2.07 8.20
C GLY A 264 3.55 1.44 9.56
N CYS A 265 4.52 1.51 10.48
CA CYS A 265 4.35 1.06 11.86
C CYS A 265 3.31 1.89 12.63
N ALA A 266 3.26 3.21 12.43
CA ALA A 266 2.26 4.08 13.05
C ALA A 266 0.83 3.74 12.59
N VAL A 267 0.63 3.49 11.29
CA VAL A 267 -0.66 3.04 10.76
C VAL A 267 -1.05 1.67 11.31
N LEU A 268 -0.10 0.72 11.40
CA LEU A 268 -0.36 -0.59 12.01
C LEU A 268 -0.80 -0.46 13.48
N LEU A 269 -0.10 0.36 14.27
CA LEU A 269 -0.46 0.62 15.66
C LEU A 269 -1.86 1.23 15.78
N HIS A 270 -2.17 2.23 14.95
CA HIS A 270 -3.50 2.85 14.89
C HIS A 270 -4.59 1.81 14.61
N ASN A 271 -4.40 0.98 13.59
CA ASN A 271 -5.39 -0.04 13.23
C ASN A 271 -5.59 -1.09 14.33
N LEU A 272 -4.53 -1.50 15.03
CA LEU A 272 -4.63 -2.47 16.13
C LEU A 272 -5.42 -1.91 17.32
N ILE A 273 -5.28 -0.60 17.60
CA ILE A 273 -6.07 0.09 18.63
C ILE A 273 -7.55 0.16 18.20
N GLU A 274 -7.84 0.57 16.96
CA GLU A 274 -9.21 0.73 16.47
C GLU A 274 -9.96 -0.60 16.35
N ILE A 275 -9.30 -1.71 16.01
CA ILE A 275 -9.95 -3.04 15.98
C ILE A 275 -10.50 -3.44 17.35
N ARG A 276 -9.80 -3.04 18.43
CA ARG A 276 -10.19 -3.32 19.81
C ARG A 276 -11.34 -2.41 20.24
N ASP A 277 -11.25 -1.12 19.94
CA ASP A 277 -12.09 -0.10 20.53
C ASP A 277 -13.33 0.25 19.68
N ASN A 278 -13.33 -0.09 18.39
CA ASN A 278 -14.33 0.38 17.43
C ASN A 278 -14.86 -0.74 16.51
N GLU A 279 -15.95 -1.37 16.93
CA GLU A 279 -16.53 -2.50 16.20
C GLU A 279 -17.12 -2.10 14.83
N ALA A 280 -17.61 -0.87 14.68
CA ALA A 280 -18.22 -0.39 13.44
C ALA A 280 -17.24 -0.28 12.26
N TYR A 281 -15.95 -0.05 12.54
CA TYR A 281 -14.90 0.13 11.51
C TYR A 281 -13.89 -1.03 11.48
N ARG A 282 -14.14 -2.10 12.25
CA ARG A 282 -13.20 -3.22 12.40
C ARG A 282 -12.77 -3.83 11.06
N GLU A 283 -13.69 -4.00 10.11
CA GLU A 283 -13.39 -4.57 8.79
C GLU A 283 -12.43 -3.68 7.97
N ASN A 284 -12.61 -2.36 8.03
CA ASN A 284 -11.78 -1.39 7.34
C ASN A 284 -10.35 -1.35 7.90
N HIS A 285 -10.21 -1.44 9.23
CA HIS A 285 -8.90 -1.53 9.88
C HIS A 285 -8.22 -2.88 9.62
N LEU A 286 -8.97 -3.98 9.57
CA LEU A 286 -8.42 -5.31 9.21
C LEU A 286 -7.92 -5.33 7.76
N PHE A 287 -8.68 -4.74 6.83
CA PHE A 287 -8.26 -4.52 5.45
C PHE A 287 -6.96 -3.72 5.37
N SER A 288 -6.86 -2.62 6.14
CA SER A 288 -5.64 -1.82 6.21
C SER A 288 -4.46 -2.61 6.77
N ILE A 289 -4.63 -3.39 7.85
CA ILE A 289 -3.55 -4.20 8.44
C ILE A 289 -2.97 -5.20 7.44
N MET A 290 -3.83 -5.87 6.68
CA MET A 290 -3.41 -6.83 5.66
C MET A 290 -2.43 -6.21 4.65
N ILE A 291 -2.77 -5.02 4.15
CA ILE A 291 -1.92 -4.25 3.24
C ILE A 291 -0.65 -3.78 3.96
N MET A 292 -0.79 -3.18 5.14
CA MET A 292 0.32 -2.53 5.84
C MET A 292 1.35 -3.52 6.39
N LEU A 293 0.96 -4.72 6.83
CA LEU A 293 1.91 -5.75 7.24
C LEU A 293 2.78 -6.19 6.07
N SER A 294 2.16 -6.43 4.90
CA SER A 294 2.88 -6.77 3.68
C SER A 294 3.85 -5.66 3.28
N PHE A 295 3.39 -4.40 3.33
CA PHE A 295 4.19 -3.21 3.02
C PHE A 295 5.39 -3.04 3.95
N VAL A 296 5.17 -3.14 5.27
CA VAL A 296 6.22 -3.02 6.29
C VAL A 296 7.25 -4.13 6.15
N GLY A 297 6.82 -5.37 5.90
CA GLY A 297 7.71 -6.51 5.68
C GLY A 297 8.66 -6.30 4.50
N VAL A 298 8.13 -5.94 3.32
CA VAL A 298 8.97 -5.71 2.14
C VAL A 298 9.84 -4.46 2.28
N THR A 299 9.33 -3.39 2.92
CA THR A 299 10.08 -2.15 3.12
C THR A 299 11.27 -2.39 4.05
N LEU A 300 11.08 -3.13 5.14
CA LEU A 300 12.18 -3.52 6.03
C LEU A 300 13.24 -4.34 5.28
N GLY A 301 12.81 -5.17 4.34
CA GLY A 301 13.70 -5.97 3.50
C GLY A 301 14.55 -5.11 2.55
N LEU A 302 13.96 -4.07 1.98
CA LEU A 302 14.66 -3.06 1.17
C LEU A 302 15.61 -2.21 2.03
N LEU A 303 15.13 -1.76 3.19
CA LEU A 303 15.85 -0.87 4.09
C LEU A 303 17.20 -1.47 4.50
N GLY A 304 17.26 -2.78 4.75
CA GLY A 304 18.53 -3.44 5.06
C GLY A 304 19.60 -3.41 3.95
N HIS A 305 19.26 -3.00 2.71
CA HIS A 305 20.19 -2.80 1.59
C HIS A 305 20.36 -1.32 1.23
N ASN A 306 19.37 -0.49 1.55
CA ASN A 306 19.35 0.95 1.29
C ASN A 306 19.86 1.79 2.48
N TRP A 307 19.94 1.21 3.68
CA TRP A 307 20.51 1.87 4.86
C TRP A 307 21.96 2.29 4.64
N TYR A 308 22.40 3.33 5.34
CA TYR A 308 23.78 3.82 5.24
C TYR A 308 24.81 2.74 5.63
N PRO A 309 25.87 2.53 4.81
CA PRO A 309 26.07 3.08 3.47
C PRO A 309 25.24 2.32 2.41
N ALA A 310 24.43 3.04 1.63
CA ALA A 310 23.49 2.40 0.70
C ALA A 310 24.20 1.56 -0.35
N SER A 311 23.67 0.36 -0.60
CA SER A 311 24.11 -0.55 -1.66
C SER A 311 23.19 -0.53 -2.89
N VAL A 312 22.01 0.08 -2.75
CA VAL A 312 20.98 0.30 -3.76
C VAL A 312 20.19 1.57 -3.43
N PHE A 313 19.69 2.26 -4.44
CA PHE A 313 18.72 3.35 -4.33
C PHE A 313 17.32 2.87 -4.67
N VAL A 314 16.33 3.45 -3.98
CA VAL A 314 14.95 3.02 -4.07
C VAL A 314 14.27 3.53 -5.35
N GLY A 315 14.62 4.75 -5.81
CA GLY A 315 14.04 5.42 -6.97
C GLY A 315 12.62 5.95 -6.75
N ASP A 316 12.12 6.70 -7.72
CA ASP A 316 10.73 7.19 -7.80
C ASP A 316 9.76 6.01 -7.71
N THR A 317 10.14 4.84 -8.25
CA THR A 317 9.40 3.58 -8.12
C THR A 317 8.92 3.31 -6.70
N TYR A 318 9.83 3.44 -5.71
CA TYR A 318 9.48 3.17 -4.32
C TYR A 318 8.63 4.28 -3.72
N CYS A 319 8.96 5.55 -3.95
CA CYS A 319 8.23 6.69 -3.40
C CYS A 319 6.77 6.67 -3.86
N TYR A 320 6.55 6.36 -5.14
CA TYR A 320 5.23 6.23 -5.73
C TYR A 320 4.47 5.03 -5.16
N PHE A 321 5.13 3.87 -5.10
CA PHE A 321 4.57 2.67 -4.46
C PHE A 321 4.14 2.91 -3.01
N ALA A 322 5.01 3.51 -2.19
CA ALA A 322 4.75 3.80 -0.79
C ALA A 322 3.61 4.80 -0.63
N GLY A 323 3.68 5.94 -1.34
CA GLY A 323 2.68 6.98 -1.27
C GLY A 323 1.28 6.51 -1.67
N MET A 324 1.15 5.73 -2.75
CA MET A 324 -0.14 5.16 -3.15
C MET A 324 -0.63 4.11 -2.15
N THR A 325 0.27 3.28 -1.59
CA THR A 325 -0.12 2.32 -0.54
C THR A 325 -0.72 3.04 0.67
N PHE A 326 -0.10 4.13 1.12
CA PHE A 326 -0.62 4.97 2.20
C PHE A 326 -1.97 5.61 1.85
N ALA A 327 -2.08 6.21 0.66
CA ALA A 327 -3.32 6.83 0.22
C ALA A 327 -4.48 5.83 0.16
N VAL A 328 -4.24 4.63 -0.40
CA VAL A 328 -5.22 3.55 -0.46
C VAL A 328 -5.72 3.15 0.92
N VAL A 329 -4.82 2.89 1.87
CA VAL A 329 -5.26 2.48 3.21
C VAL A 329 -5.92 3.61 3.99
N GLY A 330 -5.48 4.86 3.81
CA GLY A 330 -6.11 6.02 4.45
C GLY A 330 -7.51 6.31 3.91
N ILE A 331 -7.73 6.11 2.61
CA ILE A 331 -9.00 6.35 1.93
C ILE A 331 -10.01 5.24 2.26
N LEU A 332 -9.68 3.98 1.97
CA LEU A 332 -10.58 2.84 2.21
C LEU A 332 -10.68 2.47 3.69
N GLY A 333 -9.67 2.83 4.48
CA GLY A 333 -9.70 2.71 5.94
C GLY A 333 -10.48 3.82 6.65
N HIS A 334 -10.89 4.87 5.93
CA HIS A 334 -11.58 6.05 6.48
C HIS A 334 -10.79 6.84 7.55
N PHE A 335 -9.47 6.73 7.57
CA PHE A 335 -8.59 7.44 8.51
C PHE A 335 -7.60 8.39 7.83
N SER A 336 -7.91 8.89 6.62
CA SER A 336 -7.04 9.81 5.86
C SER A 336 -6.58 11.05 6.65
N LYS A 337 -7.43 11.56 7.56
CA LYS A 337 -7.05 12.64 8.50
C LYS A 337 -5.95 12.22 9.46
N THR A 338 -6.07 11.04 10.06
CA THR A 338 -5.05 10.45 10.95
C THR A 338 -3.76 10.16 10.17
N LEU A 339 -3.89 9.67 8.93
CA LEU A 339 -2.75 9.45 8.04
C LEU A 339 -1.94 10.73 7.82
N LEU A 340 -2.62 11.86 7.55
CA LEU A 340 -1.94 13.15 7.38
C LEU A 340 -1.19 13.60 8.64
N LEU A 341 -1.65 13.22 9.84
CA LEU A 341 -0.90 13.47 11.08
C LEU A 341 0.39 12.64 11.16
N PHE A 342 0.40 11.41 10.62
CA PHE A 342 1.64 10.64 10.51
C PHE A 342 2.59 11.19 9.46
N PHE A 343 2.08 11.98 8.51
CA PHE A 343 2.84 12.67 7.47
C PHE A 343 3.32 14.07 7.88
N ILE A 344 3.26 14.47 9.16
CA ILE A 344 3.66 15.83 9.59
C ILE A 344 5.03 16.26 9.05
N PRO A 345 6.11 15.45 9.14
CA PRO A 345 7.41 15.85 8.59
C PRO A 345 7.35 16.14 7.08
N GLN A 346 6.64 15.30 6.33
CA GLN A 346 6.46 15.43 4.88
C GLN A 346 5.60 16.64 4.52
N VAL A 347 4.55 16.92 5.30
CA VAL A 347 3.72 18.13 5.15
C VAL A 347 4.57 19.38 5.36
N LEU A 348 5.38 19.42 6.42
CA LEU A 348 6.26 20.55 6.71
C LEU A 348 7.29 20.75 5.59
N ASN A 349 7.93 19.67 5.11
CA ASN A 349 8.88 19.74 4.01
C ASN A 349 8.23 20.13 2.67
N PHE A 350 6.95 19.78 2.45
CA PHE A 350 6.22 20.16 1.24
C PHE A 350 5.84 21.65 1.21
N LEU A 351 5.64 22.25 2.38
CA LEU A 351 5.25 23.66 2.52
C LEU A 351 6.44 24.63 2.60
N TRP A 352 7.59 24.15 3.05
CA TRP A 352 8.85 24.90 3.13
C TRP A 352 9.55 24.91 1.78
#